data_AF-A0A3R8LA28-F1
#
_entry.id   AF-A0A3R8LA28-F1
#
_cell.length_a   1.000
_cell.length_b   1.000
_cell.length_c   1.000
_cell.angle_alpha   90.00
_cell.angle_beta   90.00
_cell.angle_gamma   90.00
#
_symmetry.space_group_name_H-M   'P 1'
#
loop_
_entity.id
_entity.type
_entity.pdbx_description
1 polymer ?
#
loop_
_entity_poly.entity_id
_entity_poly.type
_entity_poly.pdbx_seq_one_letter_code
_entity_poly.pdbx_strand_id
1 'polypeptide(L)'
;MISAHALTAQLRLLAITLATISLTGASPAEPVALKTYLPDNYTTPATFSIPFARGALASTDDVHIQDGATTPPQQWHALNRWPDGSIQWAQVTCPPPPPPPSRLMRRERS
;
A
#
# COMPACT_ATOMS: atom_id res chain seq x y z
N MET A 1 -50.99 -5.50 -44.64
CA MET A 1 -49.56 -5.75 -44.90
C MET A 1 -49.01 -6.57 -43.73
N ILE A 2 -48.61 -7.80 -44.06
CA ILE A 2 -47.73 -8.82 -43.44
C ILE A 2 -47.44 -8.79 -41.93
N SER A 3 -47.69 -9.97 -41.36
CA SER A 3 -47.54 -10.46 -39.98
C SER A 3 -46.14 -11.04 -39.68
N ALA A 4 -45.93 -11.38 -38.41
CA ALA A 4 -45.31 -12.62 -37.92
C ALA A 4 -43.99 -12.52 -37.15
N HIS A 5 -43.98 -13.28 -36.05
CA HIS A 5 -42.89 -13.55 -35.13
C HIS A 5 -41.88 -14.51 -35.78
N ALA A 6 -40.59 -14.16 -35.73
CA ALA A 6 -39.38 -15.01 -35.78
C ALA A 6 -38.20 -14.03 -35.92
N LEU A 7 -37.04 -14.14 -35.26
CA LEU A 7 -36.21 -15.32 -35.17
C LEU A 7 -35.15 -15.10 -34.06
N THR A 8 -34.95 -16.16 -33.31
CA THR A 8 -33.94 -16.44 -32.31
C THR A 8 -32.50 -16.14 -32.75
N ALA A 9 -31.67 -15.69 -31.78
CA ALA A 9 -30.21 -15.78 -31.72
C ALA A 9 -29.36 -15.01 -32.77
N GLN A 10 -28.56 -14.05 -32.30
CA GLN A 10 -27.10 -14.12 -32.47
C GLN A 10 -26.36 -13.04 -31.66
N LEU A 11 -25.62 -13.53 -30.66
CA LEU A 11 -24.43 -12.95 -30.06
C LEU A 11 -23.52 -12.33 -31.15
N ARG A 12 -23.05 -11.07 -30.97
CA ARG A 12 -21.62 -10.69 -30.87
C ARG A 12 -21.36 -9.18 -31.04
N LEU A 13 -20.81 -8.61 -29.97
CA LEU A 13 -19.75 -7.58 -29.87
C LEU A 13 -19.98 -6.13 -30.35
N LEU A 14 -19.20 -5.27 -29.68
CA LEU A 14 -18.99 -3.81 -29.80
C LEU A 14 -20.00 -2.97 -29.02
N ALA A 15 -19.64 -2.08 -28.09
CA ALA A 15 -18.37 -1.43 -27.84
C ALA A 15 -18.17 -1.25 -26.33
N ILE A 16 -16.96 -1.60 -25.92
CA ILE A 16 -16.33 -1.29 -24.66
C ILE A 16 -16.40 0.24 -24.51
N THR A 17 -17.27 0.75 -23.64
CA THR A 17 -17.05 2.08 -23.05
C THR A 17 -15.89 1.93 -22.08
N LEU A 18 -14.70 1.94 -22.69
CA LEU A 18 -13.42 2.03 -22.03
C LEU A 18 -13.45 3.40 -21.37
N ALA A 19 -13.84 3.44 -20.09
CA ALA A 19 -13.58 4.58 -19.26
C ALA A 19 -12.06 4.74 -19.23
N THR A 20 -11.55 5.58 -20.12
CA THR A 20 -10.21 6.14 -20.10
C THR A 20 -10.09 6.92 -18.79
N ILE A 21 -9.81 6.21 -17.70
CA ILE A 21 -9.17 6.84 -16.56
C ILE A 21 -7.76 7.11 -17.05
N SER A 22 -7.57 8.31 -17.61
CA SER A 22 -6.27 8.92 -17.75
C SER A 22 -5.61 8.86 -16.36
N LEU A 23 -4.70 7.91 -16.13
CA LEU A 23 -3.72 8.02 -15.06
C LEU A 23 -2.70 9.10 -15.48
N THR A 24 -3.18 10.33 -15.58
CA THR A 24 -2.34 11.52 -15.68
C THR A 24 -2.30 12.13 -14.30
N GLY A 25 -1.15 11.97 -13.67
CA GLY A 25 -0.89 12.48 -12.34
C GLY A 25 -0.21 11.39 -11.53
N ALA A 26 1.12 11.42 -11.53
CA ALA A 26 1.85 11.05 -10.34
C ALA A 26 1.16 11.80 -9.20
N SER A 27 0.36 11.08 -8.40
CA SER A 27 -0.07 11.62 -7.12
C SER A 27 1.23 11.95 -6.40
N PRO A 28 1.45 13.18 -5.91
CA PRO A 28 2.48 13.37 -4.92
C PRO A 28 2.20 12.31 -3.85
N ALA A 29 3.25 11.59 -3.45
CA ALA A 29 3.17 10.48 -2.51
C ALA A 29 2.66 11.02 -1.17
N GLU A 30 1.34 11.19 -1.05
CA GLU A 30 0.72 11.51 0.21
C GLU A 30 1.00 10.32 1.15
N PRO A 31 1.55 10.57 2.34
CA PRO A 31 1.88 9.50 3.27
C PRO A 31 0.64 8.65 3.54
N VAL A 32 0.68 7.36 3.20
CA VAL A 32 -0.37 6.42 3.57
C VAL A 32 -0.27 6.19 5.07
N ALA A 33 -1.24 6.69 5.84
CA ALA A 33 -1.23 6.57 7.29
C ALA A 33 -1.48 5.10 7.73
N LEU A 34 -0.46 4.46 8.28
CA LEU A 34 -0.55 3.09 8.82
C LEU A 34 -1.16 3.03 10.23
N LYS A 35 -1.29 4.18 10.91
CA LYS A 35 -1.65 4.30 12.33
C LYS A 35 -3.00 3.65 12.68
N THR A 36 -3.92 3.54 11.72
CA THR A 36 -5.26 2.98 11.95
C THR A 36 -5.24 1.50 12.36
N TYR A 37 -4.14 0.76 12.09
CA TYR A 37 -4.11 -0.69 12.27
C TYR A 37 -3.27 -1.19 13.44
N LEU A 38 -2.44 -0.35 14.07
CA LEU A 38 -1.59 -0.76 15.19
C LEU A 38 -1.89 0.05 16.46
N PRO A 39 -1.92 -0.60 17.63
CA PRO A 39 -1.87 0.13 18.89
C PRO A 39 -0.51 0.81 19.06
N ASP A 40 -0.46 1.95 19.75
CA ASP A 40 0.78 2.73 19.96
C ASP A 40 1.90 1.95 20.69
N ASN A 41 1.59 0.81 21.32
CA ASN A 41 2.53 -0.02 22.11
C ASN A 41 2.50 -1.49 21.69
N TYR A 42 2.45 -1.77 20.39
CA TYR A 42 2.51 -3.15 19.89
C TYR A 42 3.82 -3.84 20.31
N THR A 43 3.77 -5.13 20.67
CA THR A 43 4.90 -5.86 21.28
C THR A 43 5.58 -6.85 20.34
N THR A 44 5.03 -7.08 19.15
CA THR A 44 5.53 -8.00 18.12
C THR A 44 5.81 -7.24 16.83
N PRO A 45 6.80 -7.63 16.01
CA PRO A 45 7.02 -6.98 14.72
C PRO A 45 5.73 -6.85 13.90
N ALA A 46 5.53 -5.68 13.30
CA ALA A 46 4.39 -5.41 12.45
C ALA A 46 4.78 -5.47 10.98
N THR A 47 4.00 -6.20 10.19
CA THR A 47 4.24 -6.38 8.76
C THR A 47 3.05 -5.90 7.95
N PHE A 48 3.32 -5.08 6.94
CA PHE A 48 2.30 -4.50 6.06
C PHE A 48 2.64 -4.75 4.59
N SER A 49 1.60 -4.91 3.77
CA SER A 49 1.74 -4.93 2.31
C SER A 49 1.13 -3.66 1.73
N ILE A 50 1.91 -2.93 0.94
CA ILE A 50 1.54 -1.63 0.38
C ILE A 50 1.52 -1.74 -1.15
N PRO A 51 0.40 -1.41 -1.82
CA PRO A 51 0.33 -1.36 -3.27
C PRO A 51 0.91 -0.04 -3.79
N PHE A 52 1.59 -0.11 -4.94
CA PHE A 52 2.08 1.06 -5.66
C PHE A 52 1.49 1.11 -7.07
N ALA A 53 1.19 2.32 -7.52
CA ALA A 53 0.77 2.54 -8.90
C ALA A 53 1.90 2.17 -9.87
N ARG A 54 1.53 1.72 -11.06
CA ARG A 54 2.48 1.38 -12.12
C ARG A 54 3.34 2.59 -12.47
N GLY A 55 4.66 2.38 -12.55
CA GLY A 55 5.65 3.42 -12.80
C GLY A 55 5.99 4.31 -11.60
N ALA A 56 5.33 4.15 -10.44
CA ALA A 56 5.52 5.03 -9.29
C ALA A 56 6.77 4.72 -8.46
N LEU A 57 7.15 3.44 -8.38
CA LEU A 57 8.27 3.01 -7.55
C LEU A 57 9.15 1.98 -8.29
N ALA A 58 10.43 2.28 -8.47
CA ALA A 58 11.37 1.37 -9.13
C ALA A 58 12.08 0.42 -8.14
N SER A 59 12.51 0.96 -6.98
CA SER A 59 13.20 0.23 -5.92
C SER A 59 12.59 0.56 -4.55
N THR A 60 12.78 -0.33 -3.57
CA THR A 60 12.41 -0.08 -2.17
C THR A 60 13.43 0.76 -1.40
N ASP A 61 14.61 1.02 -1.99
CA ASP A 61 15.69 1.74 -1.31
C ASP A 61 15.34 3.19 -0.96
N ASP A 62 14.44 3.81 -1.74
CA ASP A 62 13.99 5.20 -1.57
C ASP A 62 12.69 5.31 -0.74
N VAL A 63 12.20 4.21 -0.17
CA VAL A 63 10.94 4.18 0.59
C VAL A 63 11.20 4.10 2.08
N HIS A 64 10.55 4.99 2.82
CA HIS A 64 10.65 5.02 4.27
C HIS A 64 9.27 5.16 4.94
N ILE A 65 9.03 4.32 5.94
CA ILE A 65 7.99 4.53 6.95
C ILE A 65 8.50 5.56 7.96
N GLN A 66 7.64 6.53 8.28
CA GLN A 66 7.87 7.52 9.34
C GLN A 66 6.86 7.31 10.47
N ASP A 67 7.34 7.39 11.71
CA ASP A 67 6.51 7.50 12.92
C ASP A 67 6.80 8.85 13.59
N GLY A 68 5.92 9.82 13.33
CA GLY A 68 6.13 11.21 13.74
C GLY A 68 7.41 11.78 13.12
N ALA A 69 8.37 12.13 13.99
CA ALA A 69 9.69 12.66 13.58
C ALA A 69 10.77 11.57 13.47
N THR A 70 10.40 10.29 13.66
CA THR A 70 11.35 9.18 13.70
C THR A 70 11.16 8.25 12.51
N THR A 71 12.25 7.67 12.03
CA THR A 71 12.23 6.61 11.02
C THR A 71 12.62 5.32 11.72
N PRO A 72 11.66 4.45 12.08
CA PRO A 72 11.99 3.18 12.74
C PRO A 72 12.84 2.30 11.82
N PRO A 73 13.62 1.35 12.37
CA PRO A 73 14.22 0.30 11.57
C PRO A 73 13.14 -0.40 10.75
N GLN A 74 13.41 -0.61 9.48
CA GLN A 74 12.43 -1.15 8.54
C GLN A 74 13.11 -2.06 7.54
N GLN A 75 12.47 -3.17 7.22
CA GLN A 75 12.93 -4.11 6.21
C GLN A 75 11.90 -4.21 5.11
N TRP A 76 12.31 -3.85 3.90
CA TRP A 76 11.48 -3.88 2.72
C TRP A 76 11.75 -5.10 1.84
N HIS A 77 10.69 -5.59 1.20
CA HIS A 77 10.76 -6.63 0.19
C HIS A 77 9.74 -6.38 -0.91
N ALA A 78 10.18 -6.33 -2.18
CA ALA A 78 9.27 -6.27 -3.31
C ALA A 78 8.61 -7.65 -3.50
N LEU A 79 7.28 -7.72 -3.39
CA LEU A 79 6.52 -8.96 -3.55
C LEU A 79 6.26 -9.29 -5.01
N ASN A 80 5.94 -8.27 -5.82
CA ASN A 80 5.77 -8.42 -7.26
C ASN A 80 6.00 -7.09 -8.00
N ARG A 81 6.07 -7.18 -9.34
CA ARG A 81 6.36 -6.06 -10.24
C ARG A 81 5.39 -6.02 -11.40
N TRP A 82 5.10 -4.82 -11.87
CA TRP A 82 4.41 -4.57 -13.12
C TRP A 82 5.31 -4.96 -14.33
N PRO A 83 4.75 -5.10 -15.54
CA PRO A 83 5.52 -5.46 -16.74
C PRO A 83 6.62 -4.47 -17.14
N ASP A 84 6.57 -3.22 -16.66
CA ASP A 84 7.63 -2.22 -16.87
C ASP A 84 8.75 -2.28 -15.82
N GLY A 85 8.70 -3.25 -14.90
CA GLY A 85 9.68 -3.44 -13.84
C GLY A 85 9.41 -2.63 -12.57
N SER A 86 8.46 -1.69 -12.57
CA SER A 86 8.07 -0.97 -11.36
C SER A 86 7.42 -1.91 -10.34
N ILE A 87 7.59 -1.63 -9.05
CA ILE A 87 7.03 -2.42 -7.96
C ILE A 87 5.51 -2.24 -7.95
N GLN A 88 4.79 -3.35 -7.88
CA GLN A 88 3.34 -3.36 -7.75
C GLN A 88 2.92 -3.52 -6.28
N TRP A 89 3.54 -4.45 -5.56
CA TRP A 89 3.38 -4.64 -4.12
C TRP A 89 4.73 -4.73 -3.45
N ALA A 90 4.88 -4.00 -2.35
CA ALA A 90 6.00 -4.19 -1.43
C ALA A 90 5.48 -4.55 -0.04
N GLN A 91 6.27 -5.32 0.68
CA GLN A 91 6.07 -5.62 2.09
C GLN A 91 7.11 -4.87 2.91
N VAL A 92 6.68 -4.31 4.04
CA VAL A 92 7.57 -3.72 5.05
C VAL A 92 7.32 -4.38 6.39
N THR A 93 8.40 -4.66 7.11
CA THR A 93 8.35 -5.13 8.50
C THR A 93 9.08 -4.14 9.40
N CYS A 94 8.43 -3.73 10.48
CA CYS A 94 8.96 -2.83 11.51
C CYS A 94 8.98 -3.56 12.87
N PRO A 95 10.06 -3.43 13.68
CA PRO A 95 10.08 -3.94 15.05
C PRO A 95 9.17 -3.11 15.96
N PRO A 96 8.76 -3.65 17.13
CA PRO A 96 8.00 -2.88 18.12
C PRO A 96 8.73 -1.60 18.54
N PRO A 97 7.99 -0.51 18.86
CA PRO A 97 8.58 0.72 19.32
C PRO A 97 9.36 0.46 20.62
N PRO A 98 10.41 1.25 20.89
CA PRO A 98 11.14 1.12 22.15
C PRO A 98 10.18 1.33 23.32
N PRO A 99 10.36 0.59 24.43
CA PRO A 99 9.53 0.79 25.61
C PRO A 99 9.66 2.25 26.09
N PRO A 100 8.59 2.83 26.67
CA PRO A 100 8.66 4.16 27.24
C PRO A 100 9.80 4.20 28.29
N PRO A 101 10.51 5.33 28.41
CA PRO A 101 11.63 5.45 29.34
C PRO A 101 11.16 5.08 30.75
N SER A 102 11.79 4.07 31.33
CA SER A 102 11.42 3.54 32.65
C SER A 102 11.60 4.65 33.70
N ARG A 103 10.50 5.06 34.34
CA ARG A 103 10.47 6.02 35.46
C ARG A 103 11.04 5.42 36.76
N LEU A 104 12.04 4.55 36.67
CA LEU A 104 12.58 3.75 37.77
C LEU A 104 14.10 3.90 37.81
N MET A 105 14.57 5.12 38.06
CA MET A 105 15.92 5.38 38.57
C MET A 105 15.94 6.56 39.57
N ARG A 106 14.79 6.88 40.16
CA ARG A 106 14.65 7.85 41.26
C ARG A 106 14.07 7.16 42.50
N ARG A 107 14.62 6.02 42.90
CA ARG A 107 14.30 5.38 44.19
C ARG A 107 15.48 4.60 44.79
N GLU A 108 16.71 5.05 44.61
CA GLU A 108 17.83 4.50 45.40
C GLU A 108 18.87 5.58 45.69
N ARG A 109 18.52 6.49 46.61
CA ARG A 109 19.44 7.13 47.57
C ARG A 109 18.59 7.63 48.74
N SER A 110 18.46 6.81 49.77
CA SER A 110 18.06 7.21 51.11
C SER A 110 18.94 6.46 52.10
#